data_AF-A0A944T050-F1
#
_entry.id   AF-A0A944T050-F1
#
_cell.length_a   1.000
_cell.length_b   1.000
_cell.length_c   1.000
_cell.angle_alpha   90.00
_cell.angle_beta   90.00
_cell.angle_gamma   90.00
#
_symmetry.space_group_name_H-M   'P 1'
#
loop_
_entity.id
_entity.type
_entity.pdbx_description
1 polymer ?
#
loop_
_entity_poly.entity_id
_entity_poly.type
_entity_poly.pdbx_seq_one_letter_code
_entity_poly.pdbx_strand_id
1 'polypeptide(L)' 'LRMVDALQYHEKNGEVCPANWSEGADGMKPDPKGSQEYFNKHN' A
#
# COMPACT_ATOMS: atom_id res chain seq x y z
N LEU A 1 5.56 -14.86 -1.83
CA LEU A 1 4.19 -15.36 -1.51
C LEU A 1 3.38 -14.13 -1.17
N ARG A 2 2.29 -13.81 -1.88
CA ARG A 2 1.63 -12.48 -1.81
C ARG A 2 1.46 -11.90 -0.40
N MET A 3 1.02 -12.71 0.56
CA MET A 3 0.82 -12.26 1.94
C MET A 3 2.13 -11.96 2.69
N VAL A 4 3.17 -12.76 2.45
CA VAL A 4 4.51 -12.56 3.03
C VAL A 4 5.14 -11.29 2.44
N ASP A 5 5.03 -11.12 1.13
CA ASP A 5 5.60 -9.97 0.42
C ASP A 5 4.89 -8.67 0.86
N ALA A 6 3.57 -8.71 1.05
CA ALA A 6 2.77 -7.60 1.57
C ALA A 6 3.12 -7.25 3.02
N LEU A 7 3.33 -8.27 3.88
CA LEU A 7 3.75 -8.04 5.26
C LEU A 7 5.13 -7.37 5.32
N GLN A 8 6.10 -7.85 4.53
CA GLN A 8 7.43 -7.26 4.45
C GLN A 8 7.39 -5.82 3.92
N TYR A 9 6.55 -5.54 2.92
CA TYR A 9 6.33 -4.17 2.43
C TYR A 9 5.78 -3.26 3.53
N HIS A 10 4.78 -3.73 4.28
CA HIS A 10 4.17 -2.99 5.37
C HIS A 10 5.18 -2.69 6.48
N GLU A 11 5.95 -3.68 6.93
CA GLU A 11 6.96 -3.51 7.97
C GLU A 11 8.10 -2.57 7.54
N LYS A 12 8.46 -2.57 6.25
CA LYS A 12 9.56 -1.74 5.72
C LYS A 12 9.14 -0.29 5.45
N ASN A 13 7.94 -0.07 4.93
CA ASN A 13 7.50 1.26 4.47
C ASN A 13 6.52 1.94 5.42
N GLY A 14 5.86 1.19 6.32
CA GLY A 14 4.77 1.70 7.17
C GLY A 14 3.47 1.96 6.42
N GLU A 15 3.39 1.57 5.15
CA GLU A 15 2.23 1.74 4.28
C GLU A 15 1.40 0.46 4.24
N VAL A 16 0.12 0.58 3.93
CA VAL A 16 -0.79 -0.57 3.79
C VAL A 16 -0.91 -1.01 2.34
N CYS A 17 -1.07 -2.32 2.14
CA CYS A 17 -1.24 -2.92 0.83
C CYS A 17 -2.73 -2.90 0.42
N PRO A 18 -3.11 -2.17 -0.64
CA PRO A 18 -4.49 -2.14 -1.14
C PRO A 18 -4.94 -3.49 -1.74
N ALA A 19 -6.21 -3.60 -2.11
CA ALA A 19 -6.75 -4.82 -2.73
C ALA A 19 -5.97 -5.17 -4.01
N ASN A 20 -5.69 -6.46 -4.22
CA ASN A 20 -4.89 -6.97 -5.35
C ASN A 20 -3.45 -6.43 -5.43
N TRP A 21 -2.89 -5.89 -4.33
CA TRP A 21 -1.50 -5.46 -4.30
C TRP A 21 -0.52 -6.62 -4.62
N SER A 22 0.53 -6.27 -5.38
CA SER A 22 1.68 -7.12 -5.73
C SER A 22 2.96 -6.32 -5.59
N GLU A 23 4.11 -7.01 -5.53
CA GLU A 23 5.41 -6.35 -5.47
C GLU A 23 5.59 -5.34 -6.62
N GLY A 24 6.02 -4.12 -6.30
CA GLY A 24 6.14 -3.01 -7.24
C GLY A 24 4.87 -2.15 -7.41
N ALA A 25 3.72 -2.56 -6.87
CA ALA A 25 2.52 -1.72 -6.83
C ALA A 25 2.59 -0.69 -5.70
N ASP A 26 1.93 0.45 -5.91
CA ASP A 26 1.85 1.52 -4.91
C ASP A 26 1.16 1.05 -3.63
N GLY A 27 1.75 1.35 -2.48
CA GLY A 27 1.11 1.28 -1.18
C GLY A 27 0.20 2.48 -0.91
N MET A 28 -0.57 2.41 0.18
CA MET A 28 -1.42 3.50 0.65
C MET A 28 -1.06 3.87 2.09
N LYS A 29 -0.98 5.16 2.40
CA LYS A 29 -0.75 5.61 3.78
C LYS A 29 -1.99 5.32 4.64
N PRO A 30 -1.82 4.79 5.88
CA PRO A 30 -2.94 4.43 6.76
C PRO A 30 -3.52 5.64 7.51
N ASP A 31 -3.64 6.79 6.85
CA ASP A 31 -4.20 8.01 7.42
C ASP A 31 -5.17 8.69 6.44
N PRO A 32 -6.24 9.35 6.92
CA PRO A 32 -7.26 9.92 6.02
C PRO A 32 -6.76 11.02 5.09
N LYS A 33 -5.62 11.67 5.37
CA LYS A 33 -5.05 12.71 4.50
C LYS A 33 -4.09 12.08 3.49
N GLY A 34 -3.18 11.22 3.93
CA GLY A 34 -2.23 10.52 3.08
C GLY A 34 -2.88 9.49 2.17
N SER A 35 -4.00 8.87 2.57
CA SER A 35 -4.75 7.97 1.68
C SER A 35 -5.30 8.69 0.45
N GLN A 36 -5.54 10.01 0.53
CA GLN A 36 -6.02 10.80 -0.61
C GLN A 36 -4.98 10.85 -1.73
N GLU A 37 -3.69 10.79 -1.41
CA GLU A 37 -2.62 10.74 -2.42
C GLU A 37 -2.76 9.48 -3.29
N TYR A 38 -3.00 8.33 -2.66
CA TYR A 38 -3.26 7.07 -3.36
C TYR A 38 -4.53 7.15 -4.21
N PHE A 39 -5.65 7.59 -3.63
CA PHE A 39 -6.91 7.69 -4.37
C PHE A 39 -6.86 8.70 -5.51
N ASN A 40 -6.14 9.82 -5.38
CA ASN A 40 -6.00 10.79 -6.47
C ASN A 40 -5.12 10.27 -7.62
N LYS A 41 -4.19 9.34 -7.37
CA LYS A 41 -3.32 8.73 -8.39
C LYS A 41 -4.00 7.58 -9.14
N HIS A 42 -4.96 6.90 -8.49
CA HIS A 42 -5.59 5.67 -8.98
C HIS A 42 -7.10 5.81 -9.31
N ASN A 43 -7.66 7.03 -9.26
CA ASN A 43 -8.99 7.38 -9.79
C ASN A 43 -8.86 8.03 -11.17
#